data_AF-A0AAQ3SEH6-F1
#
_entry.id   AF-A0AAQ3SEH6-F1
#
_cell.length_a   1.000
_cell.length_b   1.000
_cell.length_c   1.000
_cell.angle_alpha   90.00
_cell.angle_beta   90.00
_cell.angle_gamma   90.00
#
_symmetry.space_group_name_H-M   'P 1'
#
loop_
_entity.id
_entity.type
_entity.pdbx_description
1 polymer ?
#
loop_
_entity_poly.entity_id
_entity_poly.type
_entity_poly.pdbx_seq_one_letter_code
_entity_poly.pdbx_strand_id
1 'polypeptide(L)'
;MILLSGHIQDLTWSDILALGYTSIFGSAVSYGVYFYNATRGSLTTLSSLTFLTPMFASIFGYLYLGETFSSVQIGGALLTLVAIYMVNYKSIVGEK
;
A
#
# COMPACT_ATOMS: atom_id res chain seq x y z
N MET A 1 11.59 -18.37 23.33
CA MET A 1 12.83 -18.27 22.54
C MET A 1 13.02 -19.43 21.53
N ILE A 2 12.34 -20.58 21.68
CA ILE A 2 12.54 -21.76 20.79
C ILE A 2 11.72 -21.70 19.47
N LEU A 3 10.66 -20.89 19.39
CA LEU A 3 9.81 -20.80 18.18
C LEU A 3 10.47 -20.08 16.99
N LEU A 4 11.43 -19.17 17.23
CA LEU A 4 12.08 -18.40 16.16
C LEU A 4 13.18 -19.20 15.43
N SER A 5 13.89 -20.09 16.13
CA SER A 5 15.07 -20.78 15.58
C SER A 5 14.73 -21.81 14.51
N GLY A 6 13.52 -22.39 14.53
CA GLY A 6 13.10 -23.38 13.52
C GLY A 6 12.85 -22.75 12.13
N HIS A 7 12.24 -21.57 12.07
CA HIS A 7 11.87 -20.95 10.78
C HIS A 7 13.05 -20.33 10.01
N ILE A 8 14.11 -19.91 10.71
CA ILE A 8 15.28 -19.29 10.06
C ILE A 8 16.16 -20.35 9.37
N GLN A 9 16.18 -21.59 9.88
CA GLN A 9 16.96 -22.68 9.29
C GLN A 9 16.32 -23.28 8.03
N ASP A 10 15.02 -23.10 7.84
CA ASP A 10 14.26 -23.63 6.69
C ASP A 10 14.01 -22.58 5.59
N LEU A 11 14.67 -21.42 5.64
CA LEU A 11 14.50 -20.38 4.63
C LEU A 11 14.99 -20.88 3.27
N THR A 12 14.06 -21.02 2.34
CA THR A 12 14.39 -21.38 0.96
C THR A 12 14.98 -20.17 0.23
N TRP A 13 15.66 -20.40 -0.90
CA TRP A 13 16.11 -19.33 -1.77
C TRP A 13 14.98 -18.41 -2.23
N SER A 14 13.78 -18.96 -2.43
CA SER A 14 12.58 -18.19 -2.77
C SER A 14 12.17 -17.24 -1.65
N ASP A 15 12.26 -17.68 -0.39
CA ASP A 15 11.93 -16.85 0.77
C ASP A 15 12.92 -15.69 0.92
N ILE A 16 14.22 -15.96 0.74
CA ILE A 16 15.26 -14.93 0.78
C ILE A 16 15.03 -13.89 -0.33
N LEU A 17 14.68 -14.33 -1.54
CA LEU A 17 14.37 -13.43 -2.65
C LEU A 17 13.09 -12.61 -2.38
N ALA A 18 12.05 -13.22 -1.83
CA ALA A 18 10.82 -12.51 -1.44
C ALA A 18 11.08 -11.47 -0.34
N LEU A 19 11.88 -11.82 0.67
CA LEU A 19 12.30 -10.89 1.72
C LEU A 19 13.15 -9.74 1.15
N GLY A 20 14.08 -10.04 0.24
CA GLY A 20 14.88 -9.02 -0.44
C GLY A 20 14.01 -8.08 -1.26
N TYR A 21 13.09 -8.63 -2.06
CA TYR A 21 12.15 -7.86 -2.87
C TYR A 21 11.27 -6.93 -2.02
N THR A 22 10.63 -7.47 -0.97
CA THR A 22 9.75 -6.69 -0.09
C THR A 22 10.51 -5.63 0.72
N SER A 23 11.74 -5.92 1.15
CA SER A 23 12.57 -4.95 1.87
C SER A 23 13.01 -3.80 0.97
N ILE A 24 13.44 -4.08 -0.26
CA ILE A 24 13.93 -3.06 -1.19
C ILE A 24 12.76 -2.28 -1.79
N PHE A 25 11.83 -2.94 -2.47
CA PHE A 25 10.77 -2.28 -3.21
C PHE A 25 9.60 -1.89 -2.31
N GLY A 26 9.15 -2.82 -1.44
CA GLY A 26 8.04 -2.58 -0.53
C GLY A 26 8.35 -1.55 0.56
N SER A 27 9.60 -1.47 1.01
CA SER A 27 10.01 -0.55 2.07
C SER A 27 10.94 0.57 1.57
N ALA A 28 12.20 0.27 1.24
CA ALA A 28 13.21 1.32 1.03
C ALA A 28 12.82 2.30 -0.10
N VAL A 29 12.40 1.79 -1.26
CA VAL A 29 11.97 2.61 -2.40
C VAL A 29 10.66 3.33 -2.08
N SER A 30 9.67 2.61 -1.55
CA SER A 30 8.36 3.17 -1.19
C SER A 30 8.47 4.34 -0.21
N TYR A 31 9.18 4.15 0.91
CA TYR A 31 9.43 5.21 1.89
C TYR A 31 10.32 6.31 1.33
N GLY A 32 11.35 5.97 0.54
CA GLY A 32 12.19 6.96 -0.13
C GLY A 32 11.36 7.92 -0.99
N VAL A 33 10.46 7.39 -1.81
CA VAL A 33 9.52 8.19 -2.63
C VAL A 33 8.54 8.95 -1.75
N TYR A 34 7.98 8.32 -0.71
CA TYR A 34 7.04 8.97 0.21
C TYR A 34 7.66 10.19 0.88
N PHE A 35 8.83 10.03 1.50
CA PHE A 35 9.54 11.12 2.19
C PHE A 35 10.06 12.17 1.21
N TYR A 36 10.57 11.76 0.04
CA TYR A 36 10.98 12.70 -1.00
C TYR A 36 9.82 13.62 -1.39
N ASN A 37 8.63 13.06 -1.66
CA ASN A 37 7.46 13.86 -1.99
C ASN A 37 6.92 14.64 -0.79
N ALA A 38 7.01 14.10 0.44
CA ALA A 38 6.55 14.78 1.65
C ALA A 38 7.31 16.09 1.92
N THR A 39 8.56 16.18 1.44
CA THR A 39 9.35 17.41 1.54
C THR A 39 9.07 18.44 0.43
N ARG A 40 8.40 18.05 -0.67
CA ARG A 40 8.12 18.92 -1.83
C ARG A 40 6.64 19.21 -2.09
N GLY A 41 5.73 18.45 -1.48
CA GLY A 41 4.29 18.57 -1.66
C GLY A 41 3.53 18.65 -0.35
N SER A 42 2.20 18.69 -0.44
CA SER A 42 1.33 18.65 0.74
C SER A 42 1.41 17.27 1.41
N LEU A 43 1.90 17.24 2.66
CA LEU A 43 1.93 16.03 3.49
C LEU A 43 0.53 15.40 3.62
N THR A 44 -0.52 16.22 3.64
CA THR A 44 -1.91 15.77 3.70
C THR A 44 -2.33 15.01 2.45
N THR A 45 -1.93 15.50 1.26
CA THR A 45 -2.18 14.84 -0.03
C THR A 45 -1.51 13.47 -0.05
N LEU A 46 -0.22 13.41 0.28
CA LEU A 46 0.54 12.15 0.28
C LEU A 46 0.06 11.15 1.31
N SER A 47 -0.25 11.61 2.52
CA SER A 47 -0.79 10.75 3.56
C SER A 47 -2.15 10.17 3.15
N SER A 48 -3.01 10.95 2.47
CA SER A 48 -4.29 10.45 2.00
C SER A 48 -4.16 9.35 0.93
N LEU A 49 -3.11 9.36 0.10
CA LEU A 49 -2.85 8.31 -0.88
C LEU A 49 -2.50 6.97 -0.23
N THR A 50 -2.02 6.96 1.02
CA THR A 50 -1.77 5.71 1.75
C THR A 50 -3.06 4.92 2.02
N PHE A 51 -4.23 5.58 2.04
CA PHE A 51 -5.54 4.92 2.11
C PHE A 51 -5.88 4.13 0.83
N LEU A 52 -5.11 4.29 -0.25
CA LEU A 52 -5.21 3.46 -1.44
C LEU A 52 -4.53 2.08 -1.27
N THR A 53 -3.66 1.92 -0.27
CA THR A 53 -3.02 0.62 0.05
C THR A 53 -4.02 -0.52 0.25
N PRO A 54 -5.06 -0.40 1.12
CA PRO A 54 -6.06 -1.45 1.25
C PRO A 54 -6.87 -1.69 -0.03
N MET A 55 -7.01 -0.69 -0.91
CA MET A 55 -7.65 -0.86 -2.22
C MET A 55 -6.81 -1.76 -3.13
N PHE A 56 -5.51 -1.49 -3.24
CA PHE A 56 -4.60 -2.36 -3.99
C PHE A 56 -4.55 -3.77 -3.39
N ALA A 57 -4.43 -3.88 -2.07
CA ALA A 57 -4.45 -5.17 -1.39
C ALA A 57 -5.72 -5.97 -1.72
N SER A 58 -6.89 -5.33 -1.68
CA SER A 58 -8.16 -5.99 -2.01
C SER A 58 -8.27 -6.38 -3.48
N ILE A 59 -7.82 -5.53 -4.41
CA ILE A 59 -7.80 -5.85 -5.85
C ILE A 59 -6.88 -7.04 -6.12
N PHE A 60 -5.70 -7.07 -5.52
CA PHE A 60 -4.77 -8.18 -5.65
C PHE A 60 -5.27 -9.44 -4.93
N GLY A 61 -6.00 -9.31 -3.83
CA GLY A 61 -6.75 -10.41 -3.20
C GLY A 61 -7.76 -11.04 -4.15
N TYR A 62 -8.54 -10.22 -4.84
CA TYR A 62 -9.45 -10.71 -5.87
C TYR A 62 -8.72 -11.39 -7.03
N LEU A 63 -7.66 -10.75 -7.58
CA LEU A 63 -6.96 -11.23 -8.77
C LEU A 63 -6.11 -12.49 -8.53
N TYR A 64 -5.38 -12.56 -7.41
CA TYR A 64 -4.41 -13.62 -7.14
C TYR A 64 -4.90 -14.65 -6.13
N LEU A 65 -5.72 -14.24 -5.16
CA LEU A 65 -6.24 -15.13 -4.11
C LEU A 65 -7.66 -15.62 -4.41
N GLY A 66 -8.32 -15.08 -5.44
CA GLY A 66 -9.68 -15.46 -5.84
C GLY A 66 -10.76 -15.04 -4.85
N GLU A 67 -10.47 -14.02 -4.03
CA GLU A 67 -11.44 -13.45 -3.10
C GLU A 67 -12.60 -12.80 -3.85
N THR A 68 -13.77 -12.68 -3.22
CA THR A 68 -14.94 -12.02 -3.82
C THR A 68 -15.34 -10.80 -3.02
N PHE A 69 -15.92 -9.82 -3.69
CA PHE A 69 -16.38 -8.59 -3.06
C PHE A 69 -17.87 -8.66 -2.72
N SER A 70 -18.17 -8.51 -1.43
CA SER A 70 -19.53 -8.22 -0.97
C SER A 70 -19.94 -6.79 -1.35
N SER A 71 -21.25 -6.53 -1.42
CA SER A 71 -21.79 -5.20 -1.74
C SER A 71 -21.30 -4.12 -0.76
N VAL A 72 -21.09 -4.46 0.51
CA VAL A 72 -20.57 -3.54 1.54
C VAL A 72 -19.11 -3.18 1.27
N GLN A 73 -18.28 -4.15 0.85
CA GLN A 73 -16.88 -3.89 0.49
C GLN A 73 -16.76 -2.97 -0.73
N ILE A 74 -17.63 -3.15 -1.74
CA ILE A 74 -17.69 -2.25 -2.89
C ILE A 74 -18.10 -0.84 -2.45
N GLY A 75 -19.08 -0.72 -1.55
CA GLY A 75 -19.49 0.58 -0.98
C GLY A 75 -18.35 1.28 -0.23
N GLY A 76 -17.62 0.54 0.62
CA GLY A 76 -16.44 1.05 1.32
C GLY A 76 -15.29 1.45 0.40
N ALA A 77 -15.07 0.67 -0.67
CA ALA A 77 -14.09 0.96 -1.70
C ALA A 77 -14.40 2.28 -2.42
N LEU A 78 -15.65 2.46 -2.86
CA LEU A 78 -16.10 3.70 -3.50
C LEU A 78 -15.99 4.91 -2.56
N LEU A 79 -16.44 4.76 -1.30
CA LEU A 79 -16.32 5.81 -0.29
C LEU A 79 -14.87 6.26 -0.07
N THR A 80 -13.94 5.29 -0.03
CA THR A 80 -12.51 5.56 0.14
C THR A 80 -11.96 6.36 -1.05
N LEU A 81 -12.31 5.99 -2.28
CA LEU A 81 -11.91 6.74 -3.49
C LEU A 81 -12.44 8.17 -3.49
N VAL A 82 -13.71 8.36 -3.10
CA VAL A 82 -14.33 9.68 -2.98
C VAL A 82 -13.64 10.53 -1.92
N ALA A 83 -13.32 9.95 -0.76
CA ALA A 83 -12.61 10.64 0.31
C ALA A 83 -11.22 11.11 -0.14
N ILE A 84 -10.46 10.23 -0.81
CA ILE A 84 -9.16 10.57 -1.40
C ILE A 84 -9.34 11.72 -2.41
N TYR A 85 -10.30 11.62 -3.33
CA TYR A 85 -10.53 12.68 -4.31
C TYR A 85 -10.85 14.04 -3.64
N MET A 86 -11.74 14.04 -2.65
CA MET A 86 -12.15 15.25 -1.95
C MET A 86 -10.99 15.90 -1.17
N VAL A 87 -10.16 15.10 -0.50
CA VAL A 87 -8.97 15.59 0.21
C VAL A 87 -7.93 16.16 -0.76
N ASN A 88 -7.78 15.56 -1.94
CA ASN A 88 -6.81 15.97 -2.94
C ASN A 88 -7.35 17.02 -3.92
N TYR A 89 -8.63 17.39 -3.86
CA TYR A 89 -9.29 18.25 -4.85
C TYR A 89 -8.56 19.59 -5.07
N LYS A 90 -8.16 20.28 -3.99
CA LYS A 90 -7.39 21.54 -4.08
C LYS A 90 -5.98 21.34 -4.65
N SER A 91 -5.37 20.18 -4.43
CA SER A 91 -4.05 19.84 -4.97
C SER A 91 -4.10 19.44 -6.45
N ILE A 92 -5.22 18.88 -6.92
CA ILE A 92 -5.43 18.43 -8.30
C ILE A 92 -5.91 19.58 -9.19
N VAL A 93 -6.75 20.47 -8.65
CA VAL A 93 -7.40 21.56 -9.40
C VAL A 93 -6.72 22.92 -9.19
N GLY A 94 -5.90 23.06 -8.14
CA GLY A 94 -5.23 24.30 -7.77
C GLY A 94 -3.77 24.38 -8.20
N GLU A 95 -3.52 24.52 -9.50
CA GLU A 95 -2.48 25.42 -10.02
C GLU A 95 -3.13 26.36 -11.05
N LYS A 96 -3.66 27.47 -10.54
CA LYS A 96 -3.52 28.80 -11.14
C LYS A 96 -3.13 29.76 -10.02
#